data_AF-A0A6C0E3P3-F1
#
_entry.id   AF-A0A6C0E3P3-F1
#
_cell.length_a   1.000
_cell.length_b   1.000
_cell.length_c   1.000
_cell.angle_alpha   90.00
_cell.angle_beta   90.00
_cell.angle_gamma   90.00
#
_symmetry.space_group_name_H-M   'P 1'
#
loop_
_entity.id
_entity.type
_entity.pdbx_description
1 polymer ?
#
loop_
_entity_poly.entity_id
_entity_poly.type
_entity_poly.pdbx_seq_one_letter_code
_entity_poly.pdbx_strand_id
1 'polypeptide(L)'
;MVDINYKTDLTKTKNKLPDSTTNFLNNLSEYLQTPLYFYGSIQRYDYFPGKSDIDIDIFTDNEKSTISKLSNYLQIDKKKFKRVVWKNDRNRIIYGYKKYYTNESLDLKIEFAIYNEKYKKDVLESHEYKTNLPLHIVVLLYLLKFVYYKLHMIDSKMYRKYKGYILTDLINYKNHIFVTI
;
A
#
# COMPACT_ATOMS: atom_id res chain seq x y z
N MET A 1 4.82 -16.19 -28.97
CA MET A 1 5.31 -15.65 -27.68
C MET A 1 4.38 -16.17 -26.60
N VAL A 2 4.90 -16.91 -25.62
CA VAL A 2 4.11 -17.39 -24.49
C VAL A 2 4.04 -16.24 -23.50
N ASP A 3 2.89 -15.58 -23.40
CA ASP A 3 2.59 -14.65 -22.31
C ASP A 3 2.44 -15.44 -21.02
N ILE A 4 3.57 -15.73 -20.36
CA ILE A 4 3.54 -16.23 -18.99
C ILE A 4 3.17 -15.04 -18.12
N ASN A 5 1.87 -14.88 -17.89
CA ASN A 5 1.32 -13.86 -17.01
C ASN A 5 1.65 -14.28 -15.56
N TYR A 6 2.89 -14.01 -15.12
CA TYR A 6 3.30 -14.23 -13.73
C TYR A 6 2.53 -13.26 -12.84
N LYS A 7 1.42 -13.75 -12.31
CA LYS A 7 0.63 -13.02 -11.31
C LYS A 7 1.54 -12.70 -10.12
N THR A 8 1.59 -11.45 -9.68
CA THR A 8 2.43 -11.09 -8.54
C THR A 8 1.84 -11.69 -7.27
N ASP A 9 2.65 -12.45 -6.52
CA ASP A 9 2.26 -12.92 -5.18
C ASP A 9 2.31 -11.74 -4.20
N LEU A 10 1.15 -11.11 -4.00
CA LEU A 10 1.01 -9.96 -3.11
C LEU A 10 1.09 -10.35 -1.62
N THR A 11 1.18 -11.64 -1.27
CA THR A 11 1.39 -12.07 0.13
C THR A 11 2.85 -12.04 0.57
N LYS A 12 3.77 -11.77 -0.38
CA LYS A 12 5.20 -11.64 -0.14
C LYS A 12 5.69 -10.30 -0.63
N THR A 13 6.74 -9.75 -0.02
CA THR A 13 7.37 -8.52 -0.49
C THR A 13 8.45 -8.82 -1.52
N LYS A 14 8.60 -7.95 -2.55
CA LYS A 14 9.77 -8.02 -3.45
C LYS A 14 11.05 -7.54 -2.79
N ASN A 15 10.93 -6.62 -1.84
CA ASN A 15 12.07 -6.10 -1.09
C ASN A 15 12.19 -6.84 0.25
N LYS A 16 13.42 -7.24 0.62
CA LYS A 16 13.69 -7.86 1.91
C LYS A 16 13.41 -6.87 3.05
N LEU A 17 12.59 -7.28 4.00
CA LEU A 17 12.32 -6.53 5.21
C LEU A 17 13.29 -6.94 6.32
N PRO A 18 13.60 -6.05 7.28
CA PRO A 18 14.32 -6.43 8.50
C PRO A 18 13.60 -7.57 9.24
N ASP A 19 14.34 -8.48 9.88
CA ASP A 19 13.76 -9.66 10.55
C ASP A 19 12.76 -9.26 11.64
N SER A 20 13.03 -8.18 12.38
CA SER A 20 12.11 -7.60 13.37
C SER A 20 10.78 -7.17 12.75
N THR A 21 10.81 -6.58 11.56
CA THR A 21 9.60 -6.17 10.82
C THR A 21 8.85 -7.40 10.30
N THR A 22 9.57 -8.38 9.75
CA THR A 22 8.98 -9.64 9.28
C THR A 22 8.28 -10.38 10.41
N ASN A 23 8.93 -10.51 11.57
CA ASN A 23 8.33 -11.14 12.75
C ASN A 23 7.09 -10.38 13.24
N PHE A 24 7.16 -9.05 13.29
CA PHE A 24 6.01 -8.23 13.67
C PHE A 24 4.80 -8.45 12.73
N LEU A 25 5.03 -8.49 11.42
CA LEU A 25 3.98 -8.68 10.41
C LEU A 25 3.41 -10.11 10.42
N ASN A 26 4.26 -11.12 10.63
CA ASN A 26 3.83 -12.51 10.76
C ASN A 26 2.94 -12.69 11.99
N ASN A 27 3.38 -12.19 13.16
CA ASN A 27 2.59 -12.23 14.39
C ASN A 27 1.25 -11.48 14.23
N LEU A 28 1.25 -10.37 13.51
CA LEU A 28 0.02 -9.63 13.21
C LEU A 28 -0.93 -10.47 12.33
N SER A 29 -0.41 -11.07 11.26
CA SER A 29 -1.21 -11.91 10.36
C SER A 29 -1.82 -13.11 11.08
N GLU A 30 -1.04 -13.75 11.96
CA GLU A 30 -1.48 -14.86 12.81
C GLU A 30 -2.55 -14.41 13.81
N TYR A 31 -2.35 -13.30 14.50
CA TYR A 31 -3.32 -12.73 15.45
C TYR A 31 -4.66 -12.37 14.79
N LEU A 32 -4.60 -11.80 13.58
CA LEU A 32 -5.79 -11.48 12.79
C LEU A 32 -6.44 -12.73 12.19
N GLN A 33 -5.68 -13.82 12.03
CA GLN A 33 -6.05 -15.02 11.29
C GLN A 33 -6.41 -14.67 9.84
N THR A 34 -5.61 -13.80 9.22
CA THR A 34 -5.87 -13.28 7.86
C THR A 34 -4.55 -12.96 7.17
N PRO A 35 -4.38 -13.33 5.88
CA PRO A 35 -3.19 -12.97 5.12
C PRO A 35 -3.06 -11.46 4.95
N LEU A 36 -1.82 -10.96 5.00
CA LEU A 36 -1.51 -9.57 4.67
C LEU A 36 -1.15 -9.48 3.18
N TYR A 37 -1.76 -8.55 2.46
CA TYR A 37 -1.51 -8.33 1.03
C TYR A 37 -0.75 -7.02 0.83
N PHE A 38 0.52 -7.12 0.47
CA PHE A 38 1.41 -5.97 0.29
C PHE A 38 1.23 -5.34 -1.08
N TYR A 39 1.13 -4.02 -1.14
CA TYR A 39 1.04 -3.26 -2.39
C TYR A 39 1.95 -2.03 -2.38
N GLY A 40 1.93 -1.24 -3.46
CA GLY A 40 2.64 0.02 -3.48
C GLY A 40 4.15 -0.17 -3.65
N SER A 41 4.96 0.71 -3.04
CA SER A 41 6.39 0.72 -3.37
C SER A 41 7.16 -0.49 -2.86
N ILE A 42 6.70 -1.15 -1.79
CA ILE A 42 7.34 -2.38 -1.29
C ILE A 42 7.33 -3.54 -2.31
N GLN A 43 6.42 -3.47 -3.30
CA GLN A 43 6.31 -4.40 -4.43
C GLN A 43 7.06 -3.95 -5.69
N ARG A 44 7.90 -2.91 -5.60
CA ARG A 44 8.62 -2.32 -6.74
C ARG A 44 10.07 -2.00 -6.38
N TYR A 45 10.88 -1.78 -7.41
CA TYR A 45 12.30 -1.43 -7.24
C TYR A 45 12.54 0.03 -6.81
N ASP A 46 11.50 0.86 -6.70
CA ASP A 46 11.59 2.22 -6.16
C ASP A 46 11.44 2.27 -4.62
N TYR A 47 11.40 1.14 -3.92
CA TYR A 47 11.32 1.10 -2.45
C TYR A 47 12.62 1.63 -1.80
N PHE A 48 12.47 2.54 -0.82
CA PHE A 48 13.59 3.01 0.00
C PHE A 48 13.40 2.55 1.45
N PRO A 49 14.18 1.58 1.96
CA PRO A 49 14.09 1.11 3.33
C PRO A 49 14.19 2.26 4.36
N GLY A 50 13.35 2.23 5.41
CA GLY A 50 13.25 3.26 6.46
C GLY A 50 12.66 4.62 6.02
N LYS A 51 12.40 4.81 4.71
CA LYS A 51 11.83 6.06 4.16
C LYS A 51 10.50 5.85 3.47
N SER A 52 10.34 4.75 2.74
CA SER A 52 9.09 4.32 2.16
C SER A 52 8.19 3.70 3.21
N ASP A 53 6.89 3.97 3.12
CA ASP A 53 5.87 3.24 3.87
C ASP A 53 5.69 1.83 3.29
N ILE A 54 5.27 0.89 4.15
CA ILE A 54 4.79 -0.44 3.76
C ILE A 54 3.26 -0.36 3.65
N ASP A 55 2.74 -0.55 2.44
CA ASP A 55 1.30 -0.52 2.21
C ASP A 55 0.72 -1.94 2.27
N ILE A 56 -0.33 -2.15 3.07
CA ILE A 56 -0.93 -3.47 3.36
C ILE A 56 -2.44 -3.43 3.24
N ASP A 57 -3.00 -4.32 2.43
CA ASP A 57 -4.42 -4.65 2.39
C ASP A 57 -4.74 -5.85 3.30
N ILE A 58 -5.87 -5.74 4.01
CA ILE A 58 -6.48 -6.79 4.82
C ILE A 58 -7.90 -7.00 4.32
N PHE A 59 -8.22 -8.21 3.88
CA PHE A 59 -9.57 -8.57 3.43
C PHE A 59 -10.27 -9.42 4.48
N THR A 60 -11.53 -9.09 4.78
CA THR A 60 -12.25 -9.71 5.89
C THR A 60 -13.75 -9.67 5.66
N ASP A 61 -14.48 -10.64 6.17
CA ASP A 61 -15.95 -10.60 6.16
C ASP A 61 -16.52 -9.61 7.18
N ASN A 62 -15.73 -9.22 8.20
CA ASN A 62 -16.17 -8.33 9.27
C ASN A 62 -15.13 -7.24 9.58
N GLU A 63 -15.25 -6.10 8.89
CA GLU A 63 -14.33 -4.97 9.01
C GLU A 63 -14.29 -4.41 10.45
N LYS A 64 -15.43 -4.37 11.16
CA LYS A 64 -15.50 -3.85 12.53
C LYS A 64 -14.73 -4.72 13.53
N SER A 65 -14.83 -6.03 13.39
CA SER A 65 -14.08 -6.99 14.21
C SER A 65 -12.59 -6.88 13.93
N THR A 66 -12.20 -6.85 12.66
CA THR A 66 -10.80 -6.70 12.23
C THR A 66 -10.18 -5.39 12.69
N ILE A 67 -10.91 -4.26 12.58
CA ILE A 67 -10.50 -2.97 13.14
C ILE A 67 -10.30 -3.08 14.66
N SER A 68 -11.20 -3.79 15.36
CA SER A 68 -11.09 -3.97 16.80
C SER A 68 -9.86 -4.79 17.20
N LYS A 69 -9.60 -5.90 16.51
CA LYS A 69 -8.38 -6.72 16.72
C LYS A 69 -7.13 -5.91 16.42
N LEU A 70 -7.07 -5.24 15.27
CA LEU A 70 -5.91 -4.44 14.86
C LEU A 70 -5.67 -3.27 15.82
N SER A 71 -6.73 -2.60 16.26
CA SER A 71 -6.67 -1.54 17.28
C SER A 71 -6.06 -2.03 18.60
N ASN A 72 -6.48 -3.20 19.08
CA ASN A 72 -5.95 -3.80 20.30
C ASN A 72 -4.47 -4.19 20.13
N TYR A 73 -4.13 -4.88 19.03
CA TYR A 73 -2.76 -5.32 18.76
C TYR A 73 -1.78 -4.15 18.64
N LEU A 74 -2.16 -3.09 17.92
CA LEU A 74 -1.34 -1.91 17.71
C LEU A 74 -1.43 -0.88 18.85
N GLN A 75 -2.30 -1.10 19.85
CA GLN A 75 -2.59 -0.16 20.94
C GLN A 75 -3.01 1.24 20.44
N ILE A 76 -3.87 1.29 19.41
CA ILE A 76 -4.36 2.54 18.81
C ILE A 76 -5.87 2.67 18.96
N ASP A 77 -6.37 3.90 19.01
CA ASP A 77 -7.81 4.17 19.06
C ASP A 77 -8.52 3.77 17.75
N LYS A 78 -9.60 2.98 17.86
CA LYS A 78 -10.49 2.57 16.76
C LYS A 78 -11.05 3.77 15.99
N LYS A 79 -11.27 4.92 16.64
CA LYS A 79 -11.78 6.14 16.00
C LYS A 79 -10.79 6.76 15.02
N LYS A 80 -9.51 6.38 15.08
CA LYS A 80 -8.47 6.89 14.17
C LYS A 80 -8.47 6.17 12.81
N PHE A 81 -9.27 5.12 12.64
CA PHE A 81 -9.51 4.49 11.34
C PHE A 81 -10.45 5.37 10.52
N LYS A 82 -9.97 5.85 9.37
CA LYS A 82 -10.76 6.72 8.48
C LYS A 82 -11.49 5.89 7.45
N ARG A 83 -12.73 6.25 7.13
CA ARG A 83 -13.46 5.57 6.06
C ARG A 83 -12.90 6.04 4.73
N VAL A 84 -12.77 5.12 3.79
CA VAL A 84 -12.37 5.43 2.42
C VAL A 84 -13.39 4.90 1.46
N VAL A 85 -13.67 5.70 0.44
CA VAL A 85 -14.51 5.34 -0.69
C VAL A 85 -13.74 5.64 -1.95
N TRP A 86 -13.69 4.69 -2.86
CA TRP A 86 -13.08 4.92 -4.16
C TRP A 86 -13.78 4.16 -5.27
N LYS A 87 -13.63 4.69 -6.47
CA LYS A 87 -14.20 4.12 -7.69
C LYS A 87 -13.09 3.48 -8.51
N ASN A 88 -13.22 2.19 -8.80
CA ASN A 88 -12.26 1.47 -9.63
C ASN A 88 -12.48 1.75 -11.13
N ASP A 89 -11.60 1.21 -11.98
CA ASP A 89 -11.63 1.41 -13.43
C ASP A 89 -12.87 0.80 -14.11
N ARG A 90 -13.54 -0.13 -13.43
CA ARG A 90 -14.80 -0.75 -13.84
C ARG A 90 -16.03 -0.01 -13.29
N ASN A 91 -15.87 1.21 -12.83
CA ASN A 91 -16.91 2.03 -12.21
C ASN A 91 -17.55 1.45 -10.93
N ARG A 92 -16.95 0.43 -10.30
CA ARG A 92 -17.44 -0.13 -9.04
C ARG A 92 -16.99 0.74 -7.88
N ILE A 93 -17.92 1.04 -6.97
CA ILE A 93 -17.63 1.76 -5.73
C ILE A 93 -17.17 0.76 -4.67
N ILE A 94 -15.97 0.99 -4.15
CA ILE A 94 -15.32 0.20 -3.13
C ILE A 94 -15.28 1.01 -1.85
N TYR A 95 -15.70 0.39 -0.75
CA TYR A 95 -15.66 0.97 0.59
C TYR A 95 -14.61 0.23 1.42
N GLY A 96 -13.93 0.95 2.29
CA GLY A 96 -12.99 0.37 3.24
C GLY A 96 -12.62 1.33 4.35
N TYR A 97 -11.58 0.97 5.08
CA TYR A 97 -10.99 1.78 6.15
C TYR A 97 -9.50 1.88 5.96
N LYS A 98 -8.92 3.03 6.29
CA LYS A 98 -7.47 3.23 6.29
C LYS A 98 -6.94 3.70 7.62
N LYS A 99 -5.74 3.24 7.96
CA LYS A 99 -4.99 3.68 9.12
C LYS A 99 -3.49 3.67 8.86
N TYR A 100 -2.89 4.84 8.99
CA TYR A 100 -1.44 5.00 9.08
C TYR A 100 -0.96 4.68 10.50
N TYR A 101 0.09 3.87 10.60
CA TYR A 101 0.72 3.43 11.84
C TYR A 101 2.24 3.61 11.75
N THR A 102 2.82 4.10 12.84
CA THR A 102 4.27 4.31 12.97
C THR A 102 4.75 3.64 14.26
N ASN A 103 5.84 2.90 14.18
CA ASN A 103 6.54 2.35 15.34
C ASN A 103 8.00 2.79 15.30
N GLU A 104 8.38 3.68 16.20
CA GLU A 104 9.71 4.29 16.24
C GLU A 104 10.80 3.27 16.58
N SER A 105 10.52 2.34 17.51
CA SER A 105 11.47 1.30 17.94
C SER A 105 11.85 0.35 16.80
N LEU A 106 10.96 0.16 15.83
CA LEU A 106 11.18 -0.69 14.65
C LEU A 106 11.53 0.09 13.38
N ASP A 107 11.62 1.43 13.44
CA ASP A 107 11.68 2.33 12.28
C ASP A 107 10.65 1.95 11.19
N LEU A 108 9.44 1.65 11.65
CA LEU A 108 8.40 1.00 10.84
C LEU A 108 7.25 1.95 10.56
N LYS A 109 6.91 2.09 9.28
CA LYS A 109 5.80 2.90 8.79
C LYS A 109 4.89 2.03 7.94
N ILE A 110 3.63 1.89 8.35
CA ILE A 110 2.66 1.03 7.69
C ILE A 110 1.39 1.82 7.40
N GLU A 111 0.88 1.73 6.17
CA GLU A 111 -0.51 2.08 5.85
C GLU A 111 -1.33 0.79 5.75
N PHE A 112 -2.25 0.60 6.69
CA PHE A 112 -3.25 -0.46 6.63
C PHE A 112 -4.47 0.02 5.86
N ALA A 113 -4.93 -0.78 4.91
CA ALA A 113 -6.23 -0.66 4.28
C ALA A 113 -7.04 -1.94 4.55
N ILE A 114 -8.26 -1.77 5.05
CA ILE A 114 -9.16 -2.87 5.43
C ILE A 114 -10.38 -2.82 4.52
N TYR A 115 -10.65 -3.92 3.83
CA TYR A 115 -11.77 -4.06 2.90
C TYR A 115 -12.59 -5.31 3.21
N ASN A 116 -13.88 -5.25 2.87
CA ASN A 116 -14.69 -6.46 2.86
C ASN A 116 -14.20 -7.45 1.80
N GLU A 117 -14.25 -8.76 2.09
CA GLU A 117 -13.81 -9.85 1.19
C GLU A 117 -14.46 -9.76 -0.21
N LYS A 118 -15.70 -9.27 -0.31
CA LYS A 118 -16.41 -9.08 -1.58
C LYS A 118 -15.68 -8.16 -2.57
N TYR A 119 -14.81 -7.26 -2.09
CA TYR A 119 -14.05 -6.33 -2.92
C TYR A 119 -12.66 -6.85 -3.29
N LYS A 120 -12.22 -7.97 -2.71
CA LYS A 120 -10.84 -8.47 -2.82
C LYS A 120 -10.34 -8.56 -4.25
N LYS A 121 -11.13 -9.16 -5.14
CA LYS A 121 -10.75 -9.30 -6.55
C LYS A 121 -10.51 -7.93 -7.21
N ASP A 122 -11.43 -6.99 -7.04
CA ASP A 122 -11.32 -5.66 -7.65
C ASP A 122 -10.15 -4.86 -7.09
N VAL A 123 -9.90 -4.96 -5.78
CA VAL A 123 -8.81 -4.28 -5.09
C VAL A 123 -7.46 -4.85 -5.56
N LEU A 124 -7.29 -6.17 -5.50
CA LEU A 124 -6.04 -6.84 -5.88
C LEU A 124 -5.70 -6.61 -7.37
N GLU A 125 -6.68 -6.67 -8.28
CA GLU A 125 -6.47 -6.36 -9.69
C GLU A 125 -5.98 -4.92 -9.89
N SER A 126 -6.53 -3.97 -9.12
CA SER A 126 -6.12 -2.56 -9.18
C SER A 126 -4.69 -2.35 -8.63
N HIS A 127 -4.28 -3.10 -7.61
CA HIS A 127 -2.93 -3.04 -7.05
C HIS A 127 -1.88 -3.75 -7.89
N GLU A 128 -2.25 -4.86 -8.54
CA GLU A 128 -1.37 -5.60 -9.45
C GLU A 128 -0.96 -4.74 -10.63
N TYR A 129 -1.91 -3.99 -11.22
CA TYR A 129 -1.61 -3.02 -12.27
C TYR A 129 -0.60 -1.95 -11.82
N LYS A 130 -0.73 -1.44 -10.59
CA LYS A 130 0.21 -0.43 -10.01
C LYS A 130 1.54 -1.01 -9.55
N THR A 131 1.66 -2.33 -9.52
CA THR A 131 2.88 -3.04 -9.15
C THR A 131 3.73 -3.30 -10.38
N ASN A 132 3.09 -3.64 -11.50
CA ASN A 132 3.74 -3.97 -12.76
C ASN A 132 3.90 -2.73 -13.65
N LEU A 133 4.71 -1.78 -13.18
CA LEU A 133 4.98 -0.55 -13.92
C LEU A 133 6.08 -0.74 -14.97
N PRO A 134 6.01 -0.03 -16.12
CA PRO A 134 7.10 0.01 -17.09
C PRO A 134 8.43 0.46 -16.45
N LEU A 135 9.55 -0.11 -16.90
CA LEU A 135 10.87 0.14 -16.30
C LEU A 135 11.21 1.65 -16.22
N HIS A 136 10.92 2.41 -17.28
CA HIS A 136 11.20 3.85 -17.31
C HIS A 136 10.44 4.61 -16.22
N ILE A 137 9.21 4.19 -15.88
CA ILE A 137 8.44 4.79 -14.77
C ILE A 137 9.09 4.48 -13.43
N VAL A 138 9.53 3.24 -13.22
CA VAL A 138 10.20 2.83 -11.99
C VAL A 138 11.51 3.62 -11.79
N VAL A 139 12.28 3.81 -12.87
CA VAL A 139 13.49 4.64 -12.86
C VAL A 139 13.16 6.10 -12.50
N LEU A 140 12.13 6.70 -13.10
CA LEU A 140 11.71 8.07 -12.77
C LEU A 140 11.28 8.19 -11.31
N LEU A 141 10.53 7.22 -10.78
CA LEU A 141 10.12 7.19 -9.37
C LEU A 141 11.33 7.06 -8.44
N TYR A 142 12.31 6.22 -8.79
CA TYR A 142 13.54 6.06 -8.04
C TYR A 142 14.35 7.37 -8.00
N LEU A 143 14.55 8.02 -9.15
CA LEU A 143 15.25 9.31 -9.23
C LEU A 143 14.54 10.40 -8.43
N LEU A 144 13.21 10.49 -8.55
CA LEU A 144 12.42 11.45 -7.76
C LEU A 144 12.59 11.22 -6.25
N LYS A 145 12.57 9.96 -5.81
CA LYS A 145 12.80 9.59 -4.41
C LYS A 145 14.22 9.90 -3.96
N PHE A 146 15.22 9.67 -4.81
CA PHE A 146 16.61 10.01 -4.51
C PHE A 146 16.77 11.52 -4.28
N VAL A 147 16.23 12.36 -5.18
CA VAL A 147 16.25 13.82 -5.05
C VAL A 147 15.56 14.28 -3.77
N TYR A 148 14.44 13.67 -3.40
CA TYR A 148 13.70 14.03 -2.19
C TYR A 148 14.35 13.54 -0.89
N TYR A 149 14.66 12.24 -0.79
CA TYR A 149 15.09 11.61 0.46
C TYR A 149 16.59 11.72 0.73
N LYS A 150 17.42 11.86 -0.30
CA LYS A 150 18.88 11.93 -0.16
C LYS A 150 19.42 13.33 -0.39
N LEU A 151 18.97 14.02 -1.44
CA LEU A 151 19.46 15.36 -1.77
C LEU A 151 18.69 16.48 -1.07
N HIS A 152 17.48 16.21 -0.57
CA HIS A 152 16.60 17.20 0.07
C HIS A 152 16.36 18.45 -0.79
N MET A 153 16.41 18.32 -2.13
CA MET A 153 16.30 19.45 -3.06
C MET A 153 14.86 19.90 -3.32
N ILE A 154 13.89 19.04 -3.00
CA ILE A 154 12.47 19.33 -3.19
C ILE A 154 11.72 19.12 -1.88
N ASP A 155 10.64 19.87 -1.68
CA ASP A 155 9.78 19.69 -0.51
C ASP A 155 8.75 18.56 -0.72
N SER A 156 8.01 18.24 0.35
CA SER A 156 6.99 17.18 0.33
C SER A 156 5.83 17.47 -0.62
N LYS A 157 5.50 18.76 -0.85
CA LYS A 157 4.41 19.19 -1.74
C LYS A 157 4.81 18.96 -3.20
N MET A 158 6.04 19.32 -3.57
CA MET A 158 6.64 19.09 -4.87
C MET A 158 6.79 17.59 -5.13
N TYR A 159 7.35 16.84 -4.18
CA TYR A 159 7.48 15.38 -4.29
C TYR A 159 6.14 14.73 -4.60
N ARG A 160 5.08 15.06 -3.84
CA ARG A 160 3.73 14.53 -4.07
C ARG A 160 3.16 14.92 -5.43
N LYS A 161 3.38 16.17 -5.87
CA LYS A 161 2.93 16.65 -7.18
C LYS A 161 3.57 15.86 -8.32
N TYR A 162 4.91 15.74 -8.33
CA TYR A 162 5.61 15.01 -9.38
C TYR A 162 5.36 13.52 -9.34
N LYS A 163 5.26 12.93 -8.15
CA LYS A 163 4.86 11.52 -8.00
C LYS A 163 3.47 11.28 -8.57
N GLY A 164 2.53 12.18 -8.31
CA GLY A 164 1.19 12.16 -8.90
C GLY A 164 1.27 12.14 -10.42
N TYR A 165 1.92 13.14 -11.01
CA TYR A 165 2.12 13.26 -12.46
C TYR A 165 2.72 11.99 -13.10
N ILE A 166 3.76 11.41 -12.50
CA ILE A 166 4.38 10.18 -13.00
C ILE A 166 3.41 9.00 -12.97
N LEU A 167 2.61 8.88 -11.90
CA LEU A 167 1.71 7.73 -11.72
C LEU A 167 0.37 7.86 -12.43
N THR A 168 -0.09 9.08 -12.73
CA THR A 168 -1.37 9.32 -13.41
C THR A 168 -1.18 9.62 -14.89
N ASP A 169 -0.39 10.64 -15.20
CA ASP A 169 -0.42 11.29 -16.51
C ASP A 169 0.50 10.57 -17.50
N LEU A 170 1.66 10.07 -17.04
CA LEU A 170 2.61 9.33 -17.89
C LEU A 170 2.19 7.89 -18.16
N ILE A 171 1.37 7.29 -17.28
CA ILE A 171 0.92 5.89 -17.40
C ILE A 171 -0.46 5.83 -18.10
N ASN A 172 -1.04 6.99 -18.43
CA ASN A 172 -2.40 7.13 -18.94
C ASN A 172 -3.43 6.44 -18.00
N TYR A 173 -3.19 6.57 -16.70
CA TYR A 173 -3.95 5.89 -15.68
C TYR A 173 -5.25 6.64 -15.41
N LYS A 174 -6.39 5.95 -15.48
CA LYS A 174 -7.68 6.56 -15.12
C LYS A 174 -7.68 6.89 -13.63
N ASN A 175 -7.96 8.15 -13.30
CA ASN A 175 -8.02 8.61 -11.93
C ASN A 175 -9.07 7.81 -11.14
N HIS A 176 -8.64 7.08 -10.11
CA HIS A 176 -9.56 6.69 -9.06
C HIS A 176 -9.92 7.93 -8.25
N ILE A 177 -11.20 8.23 -8.16
CA ILE A 177 -11.70 9.24 -7.24
C ILE A 177 -11.63 8.62 -5.85
N PHE A 178 -10.66 9.05 -5.04
CA PHE A 178 -10.53 8.67 -3.63
C PHE A 178 -11.13 9.77 -2.77
N VAL A 179 -12.13 9.40 -1.96
CA VAL A 179 -12.70 10.28 -0.94
C VAL A 179 -12.47 9.62 0.41
N THR A 180 -11.79 10.34 1.29
CA THR A 180 -11.65 9.97 2.70
C THR A 180 -12.73 10.71 3.48
N ILE A 181 -13.54 9.96 4.23
CA ILE A 181 -14.67 10.46 5.02
C ILE A 181 -14.39 10.23 6.51
#